data_AF-A0A1Y2B1W6-F1
#
_entry.id   AF-A0A1Y2B1W6-F1
#
_cell.length_a   1.000
_cell.length_b   1.000
_cell.length_c   1.000
_cell.angle_alpha   90.00
_cell.angle_beta   90.00
_cell.angle_gamma   90.00
#
_symmetry.space_group_name_H-M   'P 1'
#
loop_
_entity.id
_entity.type
_entity.pdbx_description
1 polymer ?
#
loop_
_entity_poly.entity_id
_entity_poly.type
_entity_poly.pdbx_seq_one_letter_code
_entity_poly.pdbx_strand_id
1 'polypeptide(L)'
;MGMGTTNEYRSMFVNGVFQGQKAQALLREIDGPNAVLKGDSQHFWPYGLNYRSEVKSKQDLINNARIVDAMYQDIFNKSSASAPQPAPQTNAPQVSSQQGRIKSLANGRCMGITNTNTLELMDCGNPATLVKVYTIPTGNNPVYRIELGSRVVDIPNESTAAGVKASTWQYNNGAHQKYIFEGSPSSLLLKNSKSGLYLQAVGNDIIQNPLSNNNRASFTWQMV
;
A
#
# COMPACT_ATOMS: atom_id res chain seq x y z
N MET A 1 -7.88 17.10 -16.35
CA MET A 1 -8.93 17.41 -15.36
C MET A 1 -8.24 17.68 -14.04
N GLY A 2 -8.48 18.84 -13.42
CA GLY A 2 -7.89 19.19 -12.11
C GLY A 2 -8.59 18.45 -10.96
N MET A 3 -7.95 18.35 -9.80
CA MET A 3 -8.49 17.56 -8.67
C MET A 3 -9.89 18.04 -8.22
N GLY A 4 -10.20 19.33 -8.35
CA GLY A 4 -11.46 19.95 -7.93
C GLY A 4 -12.69 19.57 -8.76
N THR A 5 -12.54 18.76 -9.82
CA THR A 5 -13.68 18.33 -10.65
C THR A 5 -14.18 16.93 -10.33
N THR A 6 -13.52 16.20 -9.42
CA THR A 6 -13.85 14.82 -9.08
C THR A 6 -14.76 14.71 -7.86
N ASN A 7 -15.51 13.61 -7.75
CA ASN A 7 -16.40 13.38 -6.60
C ASN A 7 -15.61 13.09 -5.31
N GLU A 8 -14.43 12.48 -5.48
CA GLU A 8 -13.50 12.17 -4.40
C GLU A 8 -13.02 13.46 -3.72
N TYR A 9 -12.66 14.49 -4.49
CA TYR A 9 -12.31 15.80 -3.93
C TYR A 9 -13.46 16.40 -3.13
N ARG A 10 -14.67 16.43 -3.69
CA ARG A 10 -15.85 17.00 -3.01
C ARG A 10 -16.16 16.28 -1.70
N SER A 11 -16.00 14.96 -1.67
CA SER A 11 -16.26 14.15 -0.47
C SER A 11 -15.32 14.46 0.70
N MET A 12 -14.15 15.04 0.43
CA MET A 12 -13.16 15.39 1.44
C MET A 12 -13.46 16.72 2.14
N PHE A 13 -14.46 17.48 1.72
CA PHE A 13 -14.86 18.71 2.39
C PHE A 13 -16.14 18.50 3.19
N VAL A 14 -16.04 18.65 4.51
CA VAL A 14 -17.17 18.61 5.44
C VAL A 14 -17.22 19.95 6.15
N ASN A 15 -18.36 20.65 6.06
CA ASN A 15 -18.56 21.98 6.65
C ASN A 15 -17.47 22.99 6.25
N GLY A 16 -16.99 22.92 5.00
CA GLY A 16 -15.96 23.81 4.46
C GLY A 16 -14.53 23.52 4.93
N VAL A 17 -14.29 22.38 5.58
CA VAL A 17 -12.97 21.95 6.06
C VAL A 17 -12.53 20.69 5.32
N PHE A 18 -11.29 20.67 4.83
CA PHE A 18 -10.69 19.48 4.24
C PHE A 18 -10.38 18.44 5.31
N GLN A 19 -10.85 17.21 5.13
CA GLN A 19 -10.75 16.15 6.14
C GLN A 19 -9.44 15.35 6.06
N GLY A 20 -8.61 15.59 5.04
CA GLY A 20 -7.36 14.86 4.84
C GLY A 20 -6.29 15.22 5.88
N GLN A 21 -5.71 14.20 6.51
CA GLN A 21 -4.77 14.39 7.62
C GLN A 21 -3.41 14.91 7.17
N LYS A 22 -2.92 14.49 6.00
CA LYS A 22 -1.61 14.89 5.49
C LYS A 22 -1.59 16.36 5.12
N ALA A 23 -2.61 16.81 4.38
CA ALA A 23 -2.72 18.19 3.99
C ALA A 23 -2.93 19.11 5.20
N GLN A 24 -3.70 18.68 6.21
CA GLN A 24 -3.86 19.43 7.46
C GLN A 24 -2.56 19.48 8.28
N ALA A 25 -1.82 18.38 8.38
CA ALA A 25 -0.55 18.35 9.09
C ALA A 25 0.51 19.23 8.41
N LEU A 26 0.63 19.13 7.08
CA LEU A 26 1.52 19.97 6.29
C LEU A 26 1.15 21.45 6.41
N LEU A 27 -0.15 21.79 6.38
CA LEU A 27 -0.56 23.17 6.58
C LEU A 27 -0.14 23.70 7.95
N ARG A 28 -0.25 22.88 9.00
CA ARG A 28 0.18 23.28 10.36
C ARG A 28 1.69 23.40 10.51
N GLU A 29 2.46 22.65 9.72
CA GLU A 29 3.92 22.81 9.62
C GLU A 29 4.27 24.16 8.99
N ILE A 30 3.52 24.61 7.98
CA ILE A 30 3.78 25.84 7.24
C ILE A 30 3.27 27.09 7.99
N ASP A 31 2.00 27.06 8.41
CA ASP A 31 1.27 28.25 8.91
C ASP A 31 1.07 28.24 10.43
N GLY A 32 1.51 27.17 11.11
CA GLY A 32 1.43 27.02 12.55
C GLY A 32 0.27 26.12 13.04
N PRO A 33 0.27 25.76 14.34
CA PRO A 33 -0.51 24.64 14.87
C PRO A 33 -2.04 24.81 14.75
N ASN A 34 -2.53 26.04 14.65
CA ASN A 34 -3.96 26.37 14.55
C ASN A 34 -4.45 26.52 13.11
N ALA A 35 -3.58 26.29 12.11
CA ALA A 35 -3.97 26.40 10.72
C ALA A 35 -4.95 25.29 10.33
N VAL A 36 -5.96 25.66 9.52
CA VAL A 36 -7.02 24.76 9.05
C VAL A 36 -7.17 24.93 7.55
N LEU A 37 -7.01 23.82 6.82
CA LEU A 37 -7.21 23.79 5.38
C LEU A 37 -8.71 23.82 5.10
N LYS A 38 -9.16 24.90 4.47
CA LYS A 38 -10.55 25.14 4.16
C LYS A 38 -10.78 25.13 2.65
N GLY A 39 -12.02 24.93 2.24
CA GLY A 39 -12.37 24.83 0.83
C GLY A 39 -13.85 24.65 0.59
N ASP A 40 -14.19 24.55 -0.68
CA ASP A 40 -15.52 24.24 -1.18
C ASP A 40 -15.45 23.11 -2.23
N SER A 41 -16.51 22.91 -3.01
CA SER A 41 -16.59 21.86 -4.03
C SER A 41 -15.64 22.03 -5.22
N GLN A 42 -14.85 23.10 -5.27
CA GLN A 42 -14.02 23.47 -6.41
C GLN A 42 -12.67 24.12 -6.03
N HIS A 43 -12.60 24.81 -4.88
CA HIS A 43 -11.45 25.57 -4.42
C HIS A 43 -11.01 25.15 -3.03
N PHE A 44 -9.77 25.50 -2.66
CA PHE A 44 -9.26 25.39 -1.30
C PHE A 44 -8.36 26.60 -0.98
N TRP A 45 -8.18 26.89 0.30
CA TRP A 45 -7.33 28.00 0.77
C TRP A 45 -6.63 27.60 2.08
N PRO A 46 -5.44 28.16 2.38
CA PRO A 46 -4.86 29.39 1.82
C PRO A 46 -4.05 29.22 0.52
N TYR A 47 -3.64 27.99 0.16
CA TYR A 47 -2.70 27.76 -0.94
C TYR A 47 -3.33 27.26 -2.25
N GLY A 48 -4.65 27.35 -2.44
CA GLY A 48 -5.28 27.03 -3.73
C GLY A 48 -5.23 28.22 -4.68
N LEU A 49 -4.23 28.23 -5.55
CA LEU A 49 -4.00 29.31 -6.52
C LEU A 49 -4.88 29.10 -7.76
N ASN A 50 -5.70 30.09 -8.08
CA ASN A 50 -6.61 30.15 -9.22
C ASN A 50 -6.05 31.00 -10.37
N TYR A 51 -5.29 32.05 -10.04
CA TYR A 51 -4.70 32.99 -11.00
C TYR A 51 -3.25 33.32 -10.65
N ARG A 52 -2.45 33.67 -11.67
CA ARG A 52 -1.06 34.08 -11.50
C ARG A 52 -0.92 35.30 -10.57
N SER A 53 -1.91 36.18 -10.54
CA SER A 53 -1.94 37.37 -9.69
C SER A 53 -2.01 37.06 -8.18
N GLU A 54 -2.37 35.83 -7.80
CA GLU A 54 -2.41 35.40 -6.38
C GLU A 54 -1.03 34.96 -5.87
N VAL A 55 -0.05 34.78 -6.76
CA VAL A 55 1.33 34.43 -6.42
C VAL A 55 2.05 35.68 -5.92
N LYS A 56 2.33 35.75 -4.62
CA LYS A 56 3.09 36.85 -4.00
C LYS A 56 4.57 36.52 -3.84
N SER A 57 4.91 35.23 -3.84
CA SER A 57 6.29 34.76 -3.69
C SER A 57 6.52 33.42 -4.40
N LYS A 58 7.81 33.08 -4.61
CA LYS A 58 8.20 31.73 -5.04
C LYS A 58 7.77 30.66 -4.02
N GLN A 59 7.71 31.01 -2.73
CA GLN A 59 7.30 30.10 -1.67
C GLN A 59 5.82 29.71 -1.80
N ASP A 60 4.95 30.60 -2.29
CA ASP A 60 3.53 30.31 -2.50
C ASP A 60 3.33 29.20 -3.54
N LEU A 61 4.16 29.18 -4.60
CA LEU A 61 4.15 28.12 -5.61
C LEU A 61 4.62 26.78 -5.04
N ILE A 62 5.65 26.80 -4.19
CA ILE A 62 6.17 25.60 -3.52
C ILE A 62 5.12 25.05 -2.55
N ASN A 63 4.51 25.92 -1.73
CA ASN A 63 3.49 25.53 -0.76
C ASN A 63 2.22 25.04 -1.47
N ASN A 64 1.81 25.67 -2.57
CA ASN A 64 0.72 25.18 -3.43
C ASN A 64 1.01 23.75 -3.89
N ALA A 65 2.18 23.49 -4.49
CA ALA A 65 2.53 22.15 -4.98
C ALA A 65 2.59 21.11 -3.84
N ARG A 66 3.18 21.44 -2.69
CA ARG A 66 3.25 20.54 -1.53
C ARG A 66 1.86 20.22 -0.97
N ILE A 67 0.99 21.22 -0.84
CA ILE A 67 -0.38 21.03 -0.34
C ILE A 67 -1.23 20.22 -1.33
N VAL A 68 -1.14 20.52 -2.63
CA VAL A 68 -1.83 19.75 -3.68
C VAL A 68 -1.39 18.28 -3.66
N ASP A 69 -0.09 18.01 -3.53
CA ASP A 69 0.42 16.65 -3.42
C ASP A 69 -0.08 15.95 -2.15
N ALA A 70 -0.09 16.63 -1.00
CA ALA A 70 -0.63 16.08 0.25
C ALA A 70 -2.14 15.80 0.18
N MET A 71 -2.92 16.71 -0.41
CA MET A 71 -4.35 16.52 -0.67
C MET A 71 -4.59 15.34 -1.62
N TYR A 72 -3.78 15.20 -2.66
CA TYR A 72 -3.83 14.04 -3.56
C TYR A 72 -3.54 12.73 -2.80
N GLN A 73 -2.55 12.74 -1.90
CA GLN A 73 -2.26 11.58 -1.06
C GLN A 73 -3.41 11.24 -0.10
N ASP A 74 -4.10 12.23 0.45
CA ASP A 74 -5.29 12.03 1.29
C ASP A 74 -6.51 11.54 0.48
N ILE A 75 -6.79 12.14 -0.68
CA ILE A 75 -7.92 11.77 -1.57
C ILE A 75 -7.76 10.34 -2.09
N PHE A 76 -6.53 9.95 -2.45
CA PHE A 76 -6.24 8.65 -3.07
C PHE A 76 -5.54 7.67 -2.12
N ASN A 77 -5.62 7.90 -0.80
CA ASN A 77 -5.11 7.01 0.25
C ASN A 77 -3.66 6.52 0.05
N LYS A 78 -2.77 7.36 -0.48
CA LYS A 78 -1.34 7.03 -0.57
C LYS A 78 -0.70 7.27 0.79
N SER A 79 -0.65 6.26 1.65
CA SER A 79 -0.05 6.33 2.99
C SER A 79 1.49 6.42 2.94
N SER A 80 2.02 7.50 3.50
CA SER A 80 3.41 7.66 3.97
C SER A 80 3.30 8.49 5.26
N ALA A 81 3.84 7.94 6.35
CA ALA A 81 3.76 8.39 7.75
C ALA A 81 4.24 9.86 7.94
N SER A 82 3.91 10.64 8.98
CA SER A 82 3.82 10.33 10.41
C SER A 82 3.28 11.53 11.22
N ALA A 83 2.36 11.33 12.18
CA ALA A 83 2.29 12.06 13.46
C ALA A 83 1.25 11.37 14.39
N PRO A 84 1.48 11.28 15.72
CA PRO A 84 0.57 10.59 16.64
C PRO A 84 -0.50 11.53 17.21
N GLN A 85 -1.78 11.21 17.04
CA GLN A 85 -2.90 11.76 17.82
C GLN A 85 -4.03 10.71 17.94
N PRO A 86 -4.81 10.73 19.04
CA PRO A 86 -5.57 9.58 19.53
C PRO A 86 -6.81 9.29 18.67
N ALA A 87 -7.15 8.01 18.60
CA ALA A 87 -8.17 7.46 17.73
C ALA A 87 -9.56 8.09 17.88
N PRO A 88 -10.24 8.44 16.76
CA PRO A 88 -11.69 8.32 16.67
C PRO A 88 -12.03 6.91 16.17
N GLN A 89 -12.83 6.19 16.96
CA GLN A 89 -13.37 4.88 16.60
C GLN A 89 -14.35 5.01 15.42
N THR A 90 -13.93 4.62 14.22
CA THR A 90 -14.85 4.21 13.15
C THR A 90 -14.33 2.91 12.54
N ASN A 91 -15.13 1.85 12.66
CA ASN A 91 -14.79 0.47 12.34
C ASN A 91 -14.75 0.19 10.82
N ALA A 92 -13.86 0.86 10.09
CA ALA A 92 -13.48 0.50 8.72
C ALA A 92 -11.97 0.15 8.70
N PRO A 93 -11.57 -1.06 8.24
CA PRO A 93 -10.15 -1.45 8.24
C PRO A 93 -9.34 -0.49 7.37
N GLN A 94 -8.47 0.31 8.00
CA GLN A 94 -7.50 1.20 7.34
C GLN A 94 -6.49 0.41 6.51
N VAL A 95 -6.62 0.41 5.18
CA VAL A 95 -5.73 -0.35 4.29
C VAL A 95 -4.52 0.49 3.86
N SER A 96 -3.39 0.42 4.57
CA SER A 96 -2.15 1.08 4.14
C SER A 96 -1.44 0.29 3.04
N SER A 97 -0.94 0.95 1.98
CA SER A 97 -0.26 0.25 0.88
C SER A 97 1.21 0.67 0.72
N GLN A 98 2.11 -0.30 0.61
CA GLN A 98 3.52 -0.09 0.27
C GLN A 98 3.83 -0.69 -1.10
N GLN A 99 4.64 -0.01 -1.93
CA GLN A 99 5.09 -0.53 -3.22
C GLN A 99 6.56 -0.95 -3.15
N GLY A 100 6.92 -2.02 -3.85
CA GLY A 100 8.29 -2.51 -3.93
C GLY A 100 8.35 -3.81 -4.72
N ARG A 101 9.29 -4.67 -4.36
CA ARG A 101 9.43 -6.04 -4.86
C ARG A 101 9.66 -7.00 -3.71
N ILE A 102 9.24 -8.25 -3.90
CA ILE A 102 9.46 -9.32 -2.92
C ILE A 102 10.53 -10.25 -3.49
N LYS A 103 11.76 -10.12 -2.99
CA LYS A 103 12.93 -10.88 -3.42
C LYS A 103 13.15 -12.10 -2.55
N SER A 104 13.32 -13.27 -3.16
CA SER A 104 13.73 -14.49 -2.45
C SER A 104 15.20 -14.41 -2.05
N LEU A 105 15.51 -14.74 -0.79
CA LEU A 105 16.90 -14.83 -0.35
C LEU A 105 17.61 -16.11 -0.82
N ALA A 106 16.88 -17.13 -1.27
CA ALA A 106 17.49 -18.36 -1.77
C ALA A 106 18.17 -18.20 -3.13
N ASN A 107 17.60 -17.39 -4.03
CA ASN A 107 18.09 -17.27 -5.41
C ASN A 107 18.18 -15.82 -5.91
N GLY A 108 17.86 -14.83 -5.08
CA GLY A 108 17.94 -13.40 -5.42
C GLY A 108 16.88 -12.93 -6.43
N ARG A 109 15.94 -13.78 -6.81
CA ARG A 109 14.88 -13.47 -7.80
C ARG A 109 13.64 -12.93 -7.12
N CYS A 110 12.89 -12.12 -7.85
CA CYS A 110 11.69 -11.47 -7.33
C CYS A 110 10.43 -12.21 -7.76
N MET A 111 9.44 -12.22 -6.85
CA MET A 111 8.09 -12.61 -7.17
C MET A 111 7.54 -11.70 -8.26
N GLY A 112 7.02 -12.30 -9.33
CA GLY A 112 6.44 -11.57 -10.45
C GLY A 112 5.28 -12.33 -11.08
N ILE A 113 4.61 -11.65 -12.01
CA ILE A 113 3.48 -12.19 -12.75
C ILE A 113 3.79 -12.25 -14.25
N THR A 114 3.55 -13.40 -14.88
CA THR A 114 3.72 -13.52 -16.34
C THR A 114 2.52 -12.94 -17.09
N ASN A 115 2.65 -12.80 -18.41
CA ASN A 115 1.55 -12.40 -19.29
C ASN A 115 0.37 -13.39 -19.28
N THR A 116 0.59 -14.63 -18.84
CA THR A 116 -0.46 -15.65 -18.64
C THR A 116 -1.01 -15.66 -17.23
N ASN A 117 -0.73 -14.62 -16.43
CA ASN A 117 -1.09 -14.48 -15.01
C ASN A 117 -0.44 -15.52 -14.09
N THR A 118 0.63 -16.19 -14.51
CA THR A 118 1.33 -17.16 -13.68
C THR A 118 2.19 -16.44 -12.66
N LEU A 119 2.13 -16.86 -11.40
CA LEU A 119 3.07 -16.41 -10.37
C LEU A 119 4.39 -17.17 -10.53
N GLU A 120 5.50 -16.45 -10.69
CA GLU A 120 6.82 -17.06 -10.80
C GLU A 120 7.92 -16.14 -10.26
N LEU A 121 9.09 -16.72 -10.00
CA LEU A 121 10.31 -15.99 -9.68
C LEU A 121 11.02 -15.58 -10.97
N MET A 122 11.28 -14.28 -11.11
CA MET A 122 11.91 -13.69 -12.28
C MET A 122 12.95 -12.63 -11.91
N ASP A 123 13.58 -12.04 -12.92
CA ASP A 123 14.54 -10.95 -12.71
C ASP A 123 13.88 -9.76 -12.02
N CYS A 124 14.53 -9.22 -10.98
CA CYS A 124 13.98 -8.10 -10.21
C CYS A 124 13.90 -6.80 -11.01
N GLY A 125 14.70 -6.63 -12.07
CA GLY A 125 14.57 -5.49 -12.97
C GLY A 125 13.29 -5.53 -13.82
N ASN A 126 12.66 -6.69 -13.95
CA ASN A 126 11.42 -6.84 -14.73
C ASN A 126 10.27 -6.04 -14.08
N PRO A 127 9.58 -5.15 -14.81
CA PRO A 127 8.46 -4.38 -14.27
C PRO A 127 7.31 -5.25 -13.74
N ALA A 128 7.17 -6.50 -14.21
CA ALA A 128 6.17 -7.44 -13.74
C ALA A 128 6.43 -7.99 -12.33
N THR A 129 7.54 -7.60 -11.69
CA THR A 129 7.85 -7.90 -10.28
C THR A 129 7.41 -6.82 -9.29
N LEU A 130 6.88 -5.70 -9.79
CA LEU A 130 6.38 -4.63 -8.93
C LEU A 130 5.14 -5.11 -8.18
N VAL A 131 5.24 -5.12 -6.86
CA VAL A 131 4.14 -5.45 -5.96
C VAL A 131 3.58 -4.21 -5.28
N LYS A 132 2.28 -4.22 -4.98
CA LYS A 132 1.68 -3.38 -3.95
C LYS A 132 1.23 -4.27 -2.80
N VAL A 133 1.74 -4.01 -1.60
CA VAL A 133 1.36 -4.73 -0.38
C VAL A 133 0.36 -3.87 0.38
N TYR A 134 -0.85 -4.38 0.54
CA TYR A 134 -1.94 -3.74 1.28
C TYR A 134 -2.06 -4.38 2.66
N THR A 135 -1.93 -3.58 3.71
CA THR A 135 -2.22 -4.00 5.09
C THR A 135 -3.72 -4.05 5.29
N ILE A 136 -4.27 -5.13 5.83
CA ILE A 136 -5.68 -5.27 6.18
C ILE A 136 -5.73 -5.39 7.71
N PRO A 137 -6.23 -4.37 8.41
CA PRO A 137 -6.32 -4.41 9.87
C PRO A 137 -7.25 -5.52 10.35
N THR A 138 -6.69 -6.44 11.14
CA THR A 138 -7.40 -7.53 11.81
C THR A 138 -7.05 -7.51 13.30
N GLY A 139 -7.56 -6.51 14.02
CA GLY A 139 -7.20 -6.29 15.42
C GLY A 139 -5.70 -6.03 15.59
N ASN A 140 -5.07 -6.74 16.54
CA ASN A 140 -3.64 -6.57 16.87
C ASN A 140 -2.68 -7.24 15.87
N ASN A 141 -3.18 -8.14 15.02
CA ASN A 141 -2.37 -8.92 14.10
C ASN A 141 -2.80 -8.62 12.67
N PRO A 142 -2.18 -7.64 11.98
CA PRO A 142 -2.57 -7.31 10.61
C PRO A 142 -2.27 -8.47 9.66
N VAL A 143 -3.13 -8.63 8.66
CA VAL A 143 -2.86 -9.50 7.50
C VAL A 143 -2.62 -8.64 6.27
N TYR A 144 -1.89 -9.17 5.30
CA TYR A 144 -1.40 -8.43 4.15
C TYR A 144 -1.87 -9.08 2.87
N ARG A 145 -2.20 -8.26 1.88
CA ARG A 145 -2.52 -8.67 0.51
C ARG A 145 -1.40 -8.21 -0.40
N ILE A 146 -0.82 -9.13 -1.16
CA ILE A 146 0.26 -8.83 -2.11
C ILE A 146 -0.37 -8.77 -3.51
N GLU A 147 -0.35 -7.61 -4.13
CA GLU A 147 -0.91 -7.34 -5.46
C GLU A 147 0.19 -7.22 -6.50
N LEU A 148 0.04 -7.94 -7.61
CA LEU A 148 0.89 -7.93 -8.81
C LEU A 148 0.00 -7.53 -10.00
N GLY A 149 0.19 -6.31 -10.51
CA GLY A 149 -0.71 -5.75 -11.51
C GLY A 149 -2.13 -5.56 -10.95
N SER A 150 -3.11 -6.29 -11.49
CA SER A 150 -4.51 -6.28 -11.03
C SER A 150 -4.91 -7.54 -10.24
N ARG A 151 -3.95 -8.40 -9.93
CA ARG A 151 -4.17 -9.72 -9.32
C ARG A 151 -3.41 -9.82 -8.00
N VAL A 152 -3.77 -10.79 -7.18
CA VAL A 152 -3.16 -11.02 -5.87
C VAL A 152 -2.52 -12.39 -5.79
N VAL A 153 -1.50 -12.53 -4.94
CA VAL A 153 -0.93 -13.84 -4.60
C VAL A 153 -2.03 -14.69 -3.95
N ASP A 154 -2.23 -15.89 -4.48
CA ASP A 154 -3.38 -16.75 -4.20
C ASP A 154 -2.91 -18.20 -3.99
N ILE A 155 -3.53 -18.90 -3.04
CA ILE A 155 -3.40 -20.35 -2.93
C ILE A 155 -4.63 -20.99 -3.60
N PRO A 156 -4.45 -21.71 -4.74
CA PRO A 156 -5.56 -22.25 -5.50
C PRO A 156 -6.49 -23.15 -4.68
N ASN A 157 -7.79 -23.03 -4.96
CA ASN A 157 -8.86 -23.80 -4.33
C ASN A 157 -8.90 -23.68 -2.78
N GLU A 158 -8.38 -22.59 -2.25
CA GLU A 158 -8.21 -22.36 -0.80
C GLU A 158 -7.44 -23.47 -0.07
N SER A 159 -6.58 -24.21 -0.78
CA SER A 159 -5.97 -25.42 -0.25
C SER A 159 -5.14 -25.15 1.00
N THR A 160 -5.24 -26.04 1.99
CA THR A 160 -4.39 -26.04 3.19
C THR A 160 -3.24 -27.03 3.10
N ALA A 161 -3.06 -27.71 1.96
CA ALA A 161 -2.06 -28.74 1.77
C ALA A 161 -0.67 -28.16 1.45
N ALA A 162 0.37 -28.81 1.98
CA ALA A 162 1.75 -28.59 1.58
C ALA A 162 1.98 -28.98 0.11
N GLY A 163 2.96 -28.35 -0.54
CA GLY A 163 3.33 -28.65 -1.92
C GLY A 163 2.45 -27.97 -2.98
N VAL A 164 1.44 -27.21 -2.57
CA VAL A 164 0.57 -26.48 -3.51
C VAL A 164 1.30 -25.25 -4.04
N LYS A 165 1.43 -25.17 -5.37
CA LYS A 165 1.95 -24.01 -6.08
C LYS A 165 1.01 -22.81 -5.90
N ALA A 166 1.54 -21.71 -5.37
CA ALA A 166 0.86 -20.44 -5.31
C ALA A 166 0.67 -19.88 -6.73
N SER A 167 -0.40 -19.13 -6.94
CA SER A 167 -0.79 -18.55 -8.21
C SER A 167 -1.13 -17.06 -8.04
N THR A 168 -1.67 -16.44 -9.09
CA THR A 168 -2.35 -15.16 -8.97
C THR A 168 -3.84 -15.28 -9.27
N TRP A 169 -4.68 -14.56 -8.53
CA TRP A 169 -6.12 -14.51 -8.78
C TRP A 169 -6.71 -13.11 -8.62
N GLN A 170 -7.97 -12.94 -9.03
CA GLN A 170 -8.73 -11.75 -8.69
C GLN A 170 -8.96 -11.72 -7.18
N TYR A 171 -8.81 -10.54 -6.57
CA TYR A 171 -9.04 -10.40 -5.15
C TYR A 171 -10.52 -10.64 -4.81
N ASN A 172 -10.78 -11.65 -3.98
CA ASN A 172 -12.12 -12.05 -3.54
C ASN A 172 -12.28 -11.96 -2.00
N ASN A 173 -11.32 -11.32 -1.31
CA ASN A 173 -11.29 -11.18 0.14
C ASN A 173 -11.15 -12.52 0.93
N GLY A 174 -10.84 -13.63 0.24
CA GLY A 174 -10.60 -14.93 0.85
C GLY A 174 -9.32 -14.97 1.70
N ALA A 175 -9.33 -15.80 2.74
CA ALA A 175 -8.16 -15.97 3.63
C ALA A 175 -6.94 -16.58 2.89
N HIS A 176 -7.19 -17.34 1.83
CA HIS A 176 -6.15 -17.91 0.96
C HIS A 176 -5.39 -16.86 0.14
N GLN A 177 -5.86 -15.60 0.12
CA GLN A 177 -5.23 -14.45 -0.55
C GLN A 177 -4.58 -13.45 0.43
N LYS A 178 -4.49 -13.83 1.70
CA LYS A 178 -4.02 -12.98 2.80
C LYS A 178 -2.86 -13.66 3.50
N TYR A 179 -1.86 -12.87 3.88
CA TYR A 179 -0.61 -13.35 4.45
C TYR A 179 -0.28 -12.62 5.75
N ILE A 180 0.27 -13.33 6.71
CA ILE A 180 0.89 -12.75 7.91
C ILE A 180 2.37 -12.57 7.57
N PHE A 181 2.86 -11.35 7.77
CA PHE A 181 4.27 -11.01 7.59
C PHE A 181 4.98 -11.19 8.93
N GLU A 182 5.86 -12.18 9.03
CA GLU A 182 6.64 -12.44 10.25
C GLU A 182 8.10 -12.04 10.02
N GLY A 183 8.68 -11.27 10.94
CA GLY A 183 10.06 -10.80 10.85
C GLY A 183 10.20 -9.34 10.44
N SER A 184 11.33 -8.99 9.82
CA SER A 184 11.61 -7.62 9.36
C SER A 184 11.44 -7.52 7.84
N PRO A 185 11.31 -6.32 7.26
CA PRO A 185 11.30 -6.15 5.80
C PRO A 185 12.54 -6.71 5.09
N SER A 186 13.67 -6.83 5.80
CA SER A 186 14.92 -7.42 5.29
C SER A 186 14.99 -8.95 5.40
N SER A 187 14.12 -9.57 6.20
CA SER A 187 14.08 -11.00 6.46
C SER A 187 12.66 -11.38 6.88
N LEU A 188 11.82 -11.62 5.88
CA LEU A 188 10.39 -11.75 6.00
C LEU A 188 9.93 -13.16 5.71
N LEU A 189 9.01 -13.68 6.51
CA LEU A 189 8.24 -14.86 6.19
C LEU A 189 6.83 -14.48 5.80
N LEU A 190 6.32 -15.17 4.79
CA LEU A 190 4.99 -14.96 4.24
C LEU A 190 4.12 -16.16 4.57
N LYS A 191 3.42 -16.10 5.70
CA LYS A 191 2.54 -17.17 6.18
C LYS A 191 1.13 -16.96 5.65
N ASN A 192 0.58 -17.90 4.91
CA ASN A 192 -0.80 -17.80 4.44
C ASN A 192 -1.80 -17.85 5.61
N SER A 193 -2.78 -16.95 5.62
CA SER A 193 -3.71 -16.81 6.75
C SER A 193 -4.74 -17.93 6.84
N LYS A 194 -4.99 -18.66 5.74
CA LYS A 194 -5.91 -19.81 5.71
C LYS A 194 -5.19 -21.10 6.12
N SER A 195 -4.06 -21.41 5.49
CA SER A 195 -3.37 -22.69 5.69
C SER A 195 -2.40 -22.70 6.86
N GLY A 196 -1.90 -21.53 7.27
CA GLY A 196 -0.80 -21.41 8.23
C GLY A 196 0.56 -21.88 7.67
N LEU A 197 0.62 -22.22 6.38
CA LEU A 197 1.85 -22.60 5.68
C LEU A 197 2.57 -21.37 5.14
N TYR A 198 3.84 -21.53 4.78
CA TYR A 198 4.72 -20.44 4.37
C TYR A 198 5.01 -20.52 2.88
N LEU A 199 5.06 -19.36 2.21
CA LEU A 199 5.54 -19.30 0.84
C LEU A 199 7.03 -19.61 0.79
N GLN A 200 7.37 -20.54 -0.10
CA GLN A 200 8.70 -21.04 -0.35
C GLN A 200 9.06 -20.88 -1.82
N ALA A 201 10.25 -20.35 -2.10
CA ALA A 201 10.86 -20.36 -3.41
C ALA A 201 11.38 -21.77 -3.77
N VAL A 202 10.87 -22.36 -4.85
CA VAL A 202 11.29 -23.68 -5.35
C VAL A 202 11.50 -23.61 -6.86
N GLY A 203 12.75 -23.55 -7.30
CA GLY A 203 13.08 -23.30 -8.72
C GLY A 203 12.56 -21.93 -9.16
N ASN A 204 11.69 -21.90 -10.18
CA ASN A 204 10.97 -20.70 -10.61
C ASN A 204 9.63 -20.52 -9.90
N ASP A 205 9.20 -21.50 -9.11
CA ASP A 205 7.87 -21.53 -8.53
C ASP A 205 7.85 -21.02 -7.10
N ILE A 206 6.67 -20.60 -6.67
CA ILE A 206 6.37 -20.29 -5.29
C ILE A 206 5.38 -21.36 -4.80
N ILE A 207 5.72 -22.07 -3.73
CA ILE A 207 4.95 -23.19 -3.20
C ILE A 207 4.65 -22.91 -1.72
N GLN A 208 3.47 -23.28 -1.21
CA GLN A 208 3.23 -23.25 0.24
C GLN A 208 3.72 -24.53 0.91
N ASN A 209 4.49 -24.41 1.99
CA ASN A 209 5.02 -25.56 2.75
C ASN A 209 5.12 -25.26 4.25
N PRO A 210 5.19 -26.30 5.11
CA PRO A 210 5.56 -26.14 6.49
C PRO A 210 6.93 -25.47 6.58
N LEU A 211 7.09 -24.56 7.52
CA LEU A 211 8.37 -23.89 7.68
C LEU A 211 9.46 -24.91 8.05
N SER A 212 10.58 -24.85 7.34
CA SER A 212 11.75 -25.69 7.61
C SER A 212 12.98 -24.81 7.84
N ASN A 213 13.77 -25.17 8.87
CA ASN A 213 15.01 -24.48 9.20
C ASN A 213 16.19 -24.95 8.32
N ASN A 214 16.12 -26.15 7.74
CA ASN A 214 17.21 -26.73 6.95
C ASN A 214 17.45 -25.99 5.62
N ASN A 215 16.42 -25.35 5.09
CA ASN A 215 16.43 -24.59 3.83
C ASN A 215 15.79 -23.21 4.03
N ARG A 216 16.07 -22.60 5.19
CA ARG A 216 15.44 -21.37 5.67
C ARG A 216 15.42 -20.24 4.64
N ALA A 217 16.52 -20.05 3.90
CA ALA A 217 16.63 -19.01 2.87
C ALA A 217 15.55 -19.12 1.77
N SER A 218 15.05 -20.32 1.49
CA SER A 218 13.96 -20.54 0.52
C SER A 218 12.60 -20.06 1.03
N PHE A 219 12.44 -19.87 2.34
CA PHE A 219 11.24 -19.31 2.97
C PHE A 219 11.38 -17.82 3.31
N THR A 220 12.59 -17.28 3.18
CA THR A 220 12.89 -15.91 3.58
C THR A 220 12.86 -14.98 2.37
N TRP A 221 12.13 -13.89 2.53
CA TRP A 221 11.90 -12.87 1.54
C TRP A 221 12.43 -11.52 2.01
N GLN A 222 12.71 -10.64 1.07
CA GLN A 222 13.14 -9.27 1.33
C GLN A 222 12.27 -8.31 0.50
N MET A 223 11.72 -7.29 1.15
CA MET A 223 11.12 -6.15 0.46
C MET A 223 12.25 -5.23 -0.04
N VAL A 224 12.30 -5.00 -1.36
CA VAL A 224 13.31 -4.15 -2.04
C VAL A 224 12.69 -3.16 -3.02
#